data_AF-A0A0D2HJ96-F1
#
_entry.id   AF-A0A0D2HJ96-F1
#
_cell.length_a   1.000
_cell.length_b   1.000
_cell.length_c   1.000
_cell.angle_alpha   90.00
_cell.angle_beta   90.00
_cell.angle_gamma   90.00
#
_symmetry.space_group_name_H-M   'P 1'
#
loop_
_entity.id
_entity.type
_entity.pdbx_description
1 polymer ?
#
loop_
_entity_poly.entity_id
_entity_poly.type
_entity_poly.pdbx_seq_one_letter_code
_entity_poly.pdbx_strand_id
1 'polypeptide(L)'
;MDFIDLGPDMAEPEDFCRLIAQLHQNSTSPMAKFGFFQTTYHGPNPQNTTWKGSWCTYFTRLLTQFYRREINQNGPQAEYETAYQKLVSDVVPQLLEPLQSDSRIKKPCLIHGDLWEENTSLNLNTGLPVVFDPSAMYAHHEMELGMWRVDVVRFGKPYYDQYLSHMPPSEPAEQFDDRNRLYSIKFKIAHCLGWSDYAPSHRQC
;
A
#
# COMPACT_ATOMS: atom_id res chain seq x y z
N MET A 1 16.73 -2.50 18.07
CA MET A 1 16.15 -3.58 17.25
C MET A 1 16.57 -4.86 17.92
N ASP A 2 15.62 -5.71 18.27
CA ASP A 2 15.91 -6.98 18.93
C ASP A 2 16.34 -8.00 17.88
N PHE A 3 17.24 -8.91 18.26
CA PHE A 3 17.62 -10.03 17.40
C PHE A 3 16.55 -11.12 17.50
N ILE A 4 16.05 -11.58 16.35
CA ILE A 4 15.00 -12.59 16.25
C ILE A 4 15.47 -13.70 15.32
N ASP A 5 15.35 -14.95 15.76
CA ASP A 5 15.60 -16.12 14.93
C ASP A 5 14.44 -16.32 13.95
N LEU A 6 14.73 -16.20 12.65
CA LEU A 6 13.74 -16.24 11.58
C LEU A 6 13.78 -17.57 10.82
N GLY A 7 12.59 -18.08 10.48
CA GLY A 7 12.43 -19.23 9.60
C GLY A 7 12.70 -18.88 8.13
N PRO A 8 13.03 -19.87 7.29
CA PRO A 8 13.29 -19.65 5.87
C PRO A 8 12.00 -19.48 5.04
N ASP A 9 10.87 -19.90 5.60
CA ASP A 9 9.59 -19.97 4.88
C ASP A 9 8.77 -18.69 5.06
N MET A 10 7.90 -18.45 4.07
CA MET A 10 6.88 -17.41 4.15
C MET A 10 5.94 -17.67 5.33
N ALA A 11 5.46 -16.60 5.94
CA ALA A 11 4.44 -16.69 6.98
C ALA A 11 3.17 -17.36 6.44
N GLU A 12 2.67 -18.37 7.14
CA GLU A 12 1.41 -19.03 6.79
C GLU A 12 0.25 -18.02 6.75
N PRO A 13 -0.64 -18.07 5.75
CA PRO A 13 -1.68 -17.06 5.56
C PRO A 13 -2.56 -16.83 6.79
N GLU A 14 -2.93 -17.90 7.50
CA GLU A 14 -3.92 -17.85 8.59
C GLU A 14 -3.56 -16.83 9.67
N ASP A 15 -2.46 -17.07 10.38
CA ASP A 15 -2.01 -16.21 11.48
C ASP A 15 -1.50 -14.87 10.98
N PHE A 16 -0.81 -14.86 9.84
CA PHE A 16 -0.29 -13.64 9.24
C PHE A 16 -1.41 -12.65 8.93
N CYS A 17 -2.39 -13.04 8.12
CA CYS A 17 -3.47 -12.17 7.72
C CYS A 17 -4.37 -11.78 8.89
N ARG A 18 -4.60 -12.69 9.86
CA ARG A 18 -5.32 -12.38 11.10
C ARG A 18 -4.62 -11.27 11.89
N LEU A 19 -3.30 -11.37 12.08
CA LEU A 19 -2.52 -10.37 12.83
C LEU A 19 -2.44 -9.02 12.09
N ILE A 20 -2.29 -9.02 10.77
CA ILE A 20 -2.33 -7.79 9.96
C ILE A 20 -3.72 -7.13 10.01
N ALA A 21 -4.79 -7.91 9.90
CA ALA A 21 -6.15 -7.39 10.07
C ALA A 21 -6.36 -6.81 11.47
N GLN A 22 -5.86 -7.47 12.53
CA GLN A 22 -5.91 -6.95 13.89
C GLN A 22 -5.13 -5.63 14.05
N LEU A 23 -3.94 -5.50 13.43
CA LEU A 23 -3.20 -4.24 13.40
C LEU A 23 -4.04 -3.12 12.78
N HIS A 24 -4.65 -3.37 11.62
CA HIS A 24 -5.47 -2.38 10.93
C HIS A 24 -6.74 -2.02 11.72
N GLN A 25 -7.39 -3.01 12.33
CA GLN A 25 -8.60 -2.81 13.14
C GLN A 25 -8.31 -2.08 14.45
N ASN A 26 -7.19 -2.37 15.13
CA ASN A 26 -6.92 -1.85 16.48
C ASN A 26 -6.13 -0.53 16.49
N SER A 27 -5.37 -0.25 15.42
CA SER A 27 -4.63 1.01 15.31
C SER A 27 -5.56 2.22 15.31
N THR A 28 -5.11 3.34 15.89
CA THR A 28 -5.88 4.59 15.93
C THR A 28 -4.97 5.74 15.53
N SER A 29 -5.36 6.46 14.46
CA SER A 29 -4.61 7.65 14.05
C SER A 29 -4.64 8.72 15.13
N PRO A 30 -3.48 9.21 15.61
CA PRO A 30 -3.41 10.20 16.68
C PRO A 30 -4.03 11.55 16.29
N MET A 31 -4.20 11.81 14.98
CA MET A 31 -4.80 13.03 14.46
C MET A 31 -6.17 12.81 13.83
N ALA A 32 -6.72 11.59 13.90
CA ALA A 32 -7.91 11.17 13.15
C ALA A 32 -7.80 11.50 11.63
N LYS A 33 -6.57 11.46 11.09
CA LYS A 33 -6.22 11.84 9.72
C LYS A 33 -5.31 10.77 9.09
N PHE A 34 -5.19 10.79 7.78
CA PHE A 34 -4.21 10.00 7.03
C PHE A 34 -2.85 10.68 7.05
N GLY A 35 -1.78 9.92 7.25
CA GLY A 35 -0.43 10.46 7.41
C GLY A 35 0.41 9.71 8.43
N PHE A 36 1.52 10.31 8.80
CA PHE A 36 2.40 9.77 9.83
C PHE A 36 3.13 10.91 10.54
N PHE A 37 3.65 10.65 11.73
CA PHE A 37 4.29 11.67 12.56
C PHE A 37 5.66 12.11 12.03
N GLN A 38 6.31 11.27 11.23
CA GLN A 38 7.59 11.55 10.58
C GLN A 38 7.55 11.14 9.11
N THR A 39 8.50 11.64 8.33
CA THR A 39 8.76 11.14 6.97
C THR A 39 9.16 9.67 7.07
N THR A 40 8.43 8.79 6.40
CA THR A 40 8.82 7.38 6.18
C THR A 40 9.38 7.21 4.78
N TYR A 41 9.98 6.06 4.49
CA TYR A 41 10.66 5.80 3.24
C TYR A 41 10.18 4.46 2.69
N HIS A 42 9.96 4.39 1.38
CA HIS A 42 9.74 3.14 0.65
C HIS A 42 10.98 2.86 -0.19
N GLY A 43 11.79 1.92 0.27
CA GLY A 43 13.19 1.81 -0.15
C GLY A 43 13.93 3.15 0.05
N PRO A 44 14.64 3.68 -0.95
CA PRO A 44 15.33 4.97 -0.84
C PRO A 44 14.40 6.19 -0.96
N ASN A 45 13.09 6.00 -1.20
CA ASN A 45 12.18 7.07 -1.60
C ASN A 45 11.39 7.65 -0.42
N PRO A 46 11.60 8.93 -0.03
CA PRO A 46 10.86 9.53 1.08
C PRO A 46 9.37 9.73 0.75
N GLN A 47 8.47 9.38 1.66
CA GLN A 47 7.03 9.53 1.50
C GLN A 47 6.54 10.83 2.14
N ASN A 48 5.68 11.59 1.44
CA ASN A 48 5.05 12.77 2.04
C ASN A 48 3.92 12.36 3.00
N THR A 49 4.27 12.27 4.28
CA THR A 49 3.40 11.82 5.37
C THR A 49 2.56 12.92 6.02
N THR A 50 2.58 14.15 5.49
CA THR A 50 1.83 15.29 6.04
C THR A 50 0.34 14.99 6.16
N TRP A 51 -0.22 15.19 7.35
CA TRP A 51 -1.60 14.82 7.68
C TRP A 51 -2.67 15.41 6.74
N LYS A 52 -3.65 14.60 6.35
CA LYS A 52 -4.82 14.99 5.54
C LYS A 52 -6.09 14.28 6.02
N GLY A 53 -7.23 14.98 5.99
CA GLY A 53 -8.53 14.41 6.35
C GLY A 53 -9.18 13.58 5.23
N SER A 54 -8.88 13.89 3.97
CA SER A 54 -9.33 13.11 2.80
C SER A 54 -8.26 12.11 2.39
N TRP A 55 -8.65 10.85 2.27
CA TRP A 55 -7.85 9.76 1.75
C TRP A 55 -7.52 10.00 0.28
N CYS A 56 -8.50 10.38 -0.52
CA CYS A 56 -8.30 10.74 -1.92
C CYS A 56 -7.19 11.80 -2.06
N THR A 57 -7.29 12.90 -1.30
CA THR A 57 -6.25 13.95 -1.30
C THR A 57 -4.87 13.42 -0.86
N TYR A 58 -4.83 12.59 0.19
CA TYR A 58 -3.59 12.02 0.70
C TYR A 58 -2.92 11.11 -0.35
N PHE A 59 -3.68 10.18 -0.90
CA PHE A 59 -3.21 9.20 -1.87
C PHE A 59 -2.79 9.87 -3.19
N THR A 60 -3.58 10.82 -3.73
CA THR A 60 -3.19 11.57 -4.93
C THR A 60 -1.83 12.23 -4.74
N ARG A 61 -1.62 12.92 -3.60
CA ARG A 61 -0.32 13.56 -3.31
C ARG A 61 0.82 12.55 -3.23
N LEU A 62 0.59 11.41 -2.59
CA LEU A 62 1.59 10.34 -2.48
C LEU A 62 1.94 9.79 -3.87
N LEU A 63 0.92 9.43 -4.66
CA LEU A 63 1.08 8.93 -6.02
C LEU A 63 1.81 9.95 -6.93
N THR A 64 1.42 11.23 -6.90
CA THR A 64 2.10 12.31 -7.63
C THR A 64 3.57 12.43 -7.26
N GLN A 65 3.90 12.26 -5.98
CA GLN A 65 5.29 12.35 -5.53
C GLN A 65 6.14 11.24 -6.14
N PHE A 66 5.64 10.01 -6.15
CA PHE A 66 6.33 8.87 -6.76
C PHE A 66 6.41 9.01 -8.28
N TYR A 67 5.32 9.41 -8.93
CA TYR A 67 5.30 9.70 -10.37
C TYR A 67 6.38 10.72 -10.77
N ARG A 68 6.43 11.88 -10.09
CA ARG A 68 7.43 12.92 -10.39
C ARG A 68 8.86 12.43 -10.20
N ARG A 69 9.12 11.58 -9.20
CA ARG A 69 10.45 10.98 -9.02
C ARG A 69 10.80 10.06 -10.17
N GLU A 70 9.86 9.24 -10.61
CA GLU A 70 10.06 8.31 -11.72
C GLU A 70 10.39 9.09 -12.99
N ILE A 71 9.65 10.15 -13.31
CA ILE A 71 9.93 11.04 -14.44
C ILE A 71 11.30 11.72 -14.30
N ASN A 72 11.67 12.18 -13.10
CA ASN A 72 12.97 12.82 -12.88
C ASN A 72 14.14 11.83 -13.05
N GLN A 73 13.96 10.56 -12.72
CA GLN A 73 14.99 9.53 -12.80
C GLN A 73 15.10 8.93 -14.21
N ASN A 74 13.97 8.66 -14.86
CA ASN A 74 13.89 7.87 -16.09
C ASN A 74 13.45 8.69 -17.32
N GLY A 75 13.28 10.00 -17.15
CA GLY A 75 12.89 10.94 -18.21
C GLY A 75 11.39 10.94 -18.53
N PRO A 76 10.88 12.00 -19.19
CA PRO A 76 9.48 12.13 -19.55
C PRO A 76 9.08 11.22 -20.71
N GLN A 77 7.81 10.79 -20.70
CA GLN A 77 7.17 10.05 -21.80
C GLN A 77 5.73 10.53 -21.98
N ALA A 78 5.34 10.85 -23.22
CA ALA A 78 4.08 11.53 -23.50
C ALA A 78 2.85 10.67 -23.18
N GLU A 79 2.90 9.38 -23.51
CA GLU A 79 1.81 8.43 -23.22
C GLU A 79 1.65 8.23 -21.71
N TYR A 80 2.78 8.11 -20.99
CA TYR A 80 2.77 7.93 -19.55
C TYR A 80 2.24 9.17 -18.82
N GLU A 81 2.63 10.37 -19.24
CA GLU A 81 2.07 11.63 -18.72
C GLU A 81 0.56 11.72 -18.99
N THR A 82 0.11 11.38 -20.20
CA THR A 82 -1.32 11.40 -20.54
C THR A 82 -2.11 10.41 -19.67
N ALA A 83 -1.60 9.19 -19.50
CA ALA A 83 -2.22 8.17 -18.65
C ALA A 83 -2.25 8.60 -17.18
N TYR A 84 -1.15 9.17 -16.68
CA TYR A 84 -1.06 9.68 -15.31
C TYR A 84 -2.05 10.84 -15.07
N GLN A 85 -2.17 11.78 -16.01
CA GLN A 85 -3.13 12.87 -15.89
C GLN A 85 -4.57 12.35 -15.82
N LYS A 86 -4.93 11.39 -16.68
CA LYS A 86 -6.25 10.73 -16.64
C LYS A 86 -6.49 9.98 -15.34
N LEU A 87 -5.46 9.29 -14.84
CA LEU A 87 -5.50 8.57 -13.57
C LEU A 87 -5.84 9.51 -12.41
N VAL A 88 -5.15 10.65 -12.29
CA VAL A 88 -5.37 11.58 -11.17
C VAL A 88 -6.59 12.47 -11.32
N SER A 89 -6.99 12.84 -12.54
CA SER A 89 -8.15 13.69 -12.78
C SER A 89 -9.47 12.94 -12.65
N ASP A 90 -9.50 11.67 -13.10
CA ASP A 90 -10.75 10.96 -13.30
C ASP A 90 -10.84 9.70 -12.44
N VAL A 91 -9.84 8.83 -12.49
CA VAL A 91 -9.92 7.49 -11.86
C VAL A 91 -9.79 7.59 -10.35
N VAL A 92 -8.80 8.34 -9.85
CA VAL A 92 -8.56 8.48 -8.40
C VAL A 92 -9.79 9.06 -7.68
N PRO A 93 -10.40 10.19 -8.13
CA PRO A 93 -11.59 10.70 -7.47
C PRO A 93 -12.78 9.72 -7.52
N GLN A 94 -13.00 9.06 -8.68
CA GLN A 94 -14.11 8.11 -8.84
C GLN A 94 -14.02 6.90 -7.92
N LEU A 95 -12.80 6.44 -7.59
CA LEU A 95 -12.60 5.27 -6.74
C LEU A 95 -12.42 5.63 -5.26
N LEU A 96 -11.89 6.82 -4.94
CA LEU A 96 -11.48 7.16 -3.57
C LEU A 96 -12.41 8.14 -2.86
N GLU A 97 -13.11 9.03 -3.57
CA GLU A 97 -14.11 9.90 -2.94
C GLU A 97 -15.32 9.11 -2.39
N PRO A 98 -15.84 8.06 -3.06
CA PRO A 98 -16.95 7.27 -2.52
C PRO A 98 -16.68 6.67 -1.13
N LEU A 99 -15.41 6.39 -0.81
CA LEU A 99 -15.02 5.87 0.50
C LEU A 99 -15.46 6.81 1.65
N GLN A 100 -15.48 8.12 1.42
CA GLN A 100 -15.81 9.13 2.44
C GLN A 100 -17.07 9.96 2.09
N SER A 101 -17.82 9.55 1.07
CA SER A 101 -19.12 10.15 0.71
C SER A 101 -20.28 9.51 1.50
N ASP A 102 -21.49 10.06 1.38
CA ASP A 102 -22.71 9.48 1.95
C ASP A 102 -22.62 9.19 3.46
N SER A 103 -22.05 10.14 4.20
CA SER A 103 -21.78 10.04 5.65
C SER A 103 -20.82 8.91 6.04
N ARG A 104 -20.16 8.25 5.09
CA ARG A 104 -19.09 7.29 5.37
C ARG A 104 -17.88 8.03 5.92
N ILE A 105 -17.37 7.54 7.05
CA ILE A 105 -16.10 8.00 7.61
C ILE A 105 -15.16 6.81 7.56
N LYS A 106 -14.11 6.87 6.75
CA LYS A 106 -13.06 5.85 6.80
C LYS A 106 -12.07 6.15 7.89
N LYS A 107 -11.87 5.14 8.73
CA LYS A 107 -10.84 5.11 9.76
C LYS A 107 -9.46 5.05 9.08
N PRO A 108 -8.58 6.02 9.32
CA PRO A 108 -7.16 5.86 9.01
C PRO A 108 -6.58 4.80 9.94
N CYS A 109 -6.12 3.68 9.37
CA CYS A 109 -5.47 2.60 10.11
C CYS A 109 -3.97 2.58 9.81
N LEU A 110 -3.18 2.17 10.80
CA LEU A 110 -1.75 1.96 10.62
C LEU A 110 -1.54 0.78 9.68
N ILE A 111 -0.90 1.03 8.54
CA ILE A 111 -0.45 0.00 7.60
C ILE A 111 1.09 -0.10 7.68
N HIS A 112 1.62 -1.28 7.34
CA HIS A 112 3.05 -1.50 7.14
C HIS A 112 3.57 -0.68 5.95
N GLY A 113 2.82 -0.69 4.84
CA GLY A 113 3.05 0.18 3.67
C GLY A 113 4.18 -0.27 2.73
N ASP A 114 4.78 -1.43 3.02
CA ASP A 114 5.78 -2.15 2.23
C ASP A 114 5.74 -3.64 2.59
N LEU A 115 4.53 -4.21 2.65
CA LEU A 115 4.35 -5.59 3.11
C LEU A 115 4.32 -6.55 1.93
N TRP A 116 5.41 -7.29 1.78
CA TRP A 116 5.60 -8.37 0.81
C TRP A 116 6.43 -9.47 1.46
N GLU A 117 6.66 -10.58 0.76
CA GLU A 117 7.17 -11.78 1.38
C GLU A 117 8.62 -11.68 1.90
N GLU A 118 9.41 -10.74 1.40
CA GLU A 118 10.76 -10.49 1.94
C GLU A 118 10.75 -9.63 3.21
N ASN A 119 9.62 -8.99 3.54
CA ASN A 119 9.44 -8.16 4.74
C ASN A 119 8.62 -8.86 5.83
N THR A 120 8.53 -10.19 5.77
CA THR A 120 7.93 -11.02 6.80
C THR A 120 8.62 -12.38 6.92
N SER A 121 8.58 -12.97 8.11
CA SER A 121 9.05 -14.33 8.36
C SER A 121 8.40 -14.90 9.61
N LEU A 122 8.60 -16.20 9.87
CA LEU A 122 8.21 -16.87 11.10
C LEU A 122 9.27 -16.64 12.19
N ASN A 123 8.87 -16.10 13.34
CA ASN A 123 9.73 -16.08 14.52
C ASN A 123 9.82 -17.49 15.11
N LEU A 124 11.00 -18.12 15.06
CA LEU A 124 11.20 -19.50 15.50
C LEU A 124 11.00 -19.70 17.01
N ASN A 125 11.17 -18.65 17.80
CA ASN A 125 11.00 -18.71 19.25
C ASN A 125 9.53 -18.66 19.67
N THR A 126 8.66 -18.00 18.89
CA THR A 126 7.24 -17.83 19.24
C THR A 126 6.30 -18.63 18.34
N GLY A 127 6.76 -19.08 17.16
CA GLY A 127 5.92 -19.67 16.14
C GLY A 127 4.93 -18.69 15.50
N LEU A 128 5.13 -17.38 15.68
CA LEU A 128 4.26 -16.34 15.14
C LEU A 128 4.95 -15.57 14.01
N PRO A 129 4.19 -15.06 13.03
CA PRO A 129 4.77 -14.22 12.00
C PRO A 129 5.22 -12.88 12.58
N VAL A 130 6.34 -12.38 12.05
CA VAL A 130 6.87 -11.05 12.30
C VAL A 130 6.98 -10.30 10.99
N VAL A 131 6.81 -8.98 11.04
CA VAL A 131 7.02 -8.06 9.91
C VAL A 131 8.10 -7.06 10.26
N PHE A 132 8.84 -6.61 9.26
CA PHE A 132 9.98 -5.71 9.43
C PHE A 132 10.14 -4.80 8.20
N ASP A 133 10.97 -3.77 8.35
CA ASP A 133 11.20 -2.71 7.37
C ASP A 133 9.94 -1.97 6.89
N PRO A 134 9.15 -1.38 7.83
CA PRO A 134 7.91 -0.73 7.49
C PRO A 134 8.11 0.62 6.79
N SER A 135 7.35 0.83 5.73
CA SER A 135 7.05 2.13 5.13
C SER A 135 5.81 2.78 5.76
N ALA A 136 5.75 2.76 7.09
CA ALA A 136 4.52 2.94 7.86
C ALA A 136 3.76 4.25 7.57
N MET A 137 2.43 4.16 7.61
CA MET A 137 1.53 5.32 7.59
C MET A 137 0.13 4.95 8.10
N TYR A 138 -0.63 5.96 8.53
CA TYR A 138 -2.08 5.85 8.68
C TYR A 138 -2.73 6.07 7.31
N ALA A 139 -3.35 5.01 6.78
CA ALA A 139 -3.88 4.93 5.42
C ALA A 139 -5.25 4.23 5.40
N HIS A 140 -5.83 4.11 4.21
CA HIS A 140 -6.92 3.16 3.98
C HIS A 140 -6.35 1.72 3.98
N HIS A 141 -6.97 0.81 4.74
CA HIS A 141 -6.45 -0.55 4.94
C HIS A 141 -6.22 -1.34 3.65
N GLU A 142 -7.07 -1.14 2.63
CA GLU A 142 -6.93 -1.81 1.34
C GLU A 142 -5.67 -1.41 0.58
N MET A 143 -5.01 -0.29 0.94
CA MET A 143 -3.75 0.09 0.32
C MET A 143 -2.65 -0.95 0.58
N GLU A 144 -2.64 -1.62 1.74
CA GLU A 144 -1.66 -2.68 2.03
C GLU A 144 -1.75 -3.81 0.99
N LEU A 145 -2.99 -4.20 0.66
CA LEU A 145 -3.25 -5.23 -0.34
C LEU A 145 -2.81 -4.80 -1.75
N GLY A 146 -2.76 -3.50 -2.04
CA GLY A 146 -2.19 -2.99 -3.29
C GLY A 146 -0.76 -3.47 -3.55
N MET A 147 0.04 -3.65 -2.50
CA MET A 147 1.40 -4.20 -2.62
C MET A 147 1.36 -5.66 -3.07
N TRP A 148 0.38 -6.43 -2.58
CA TRP A 148 0.24 -7.85 -2.86
C TRP A 148 -0.21 -8.13 -4.31
N ARG A 149 -0.59 -7.09 -5.07
CA ARG A 149 -0.91 -7.17 -6.51
C ARG A 149 0.29 -6.93 -7.43
N VAL A 150 1.42 -6.48 -6.90
CA VAL A 150 2.59 -6.25 -7.73
C VAL A 150 3.08 -7.61 -8.23
N ASP A 151 3.39 -7.70 -9.53
CA ASP A 151 3.59 -8.98 -10.22
C ASP A 151 4.75 -9.82 -9.65
N VAL A 152 5.69 -9.19 -8.95
CA VAL A 152 6.83 -9.85 -8.29
C VAL A 152 6.52 -10.38 -6.89
N VAL A 153 5.39 -9.98 -6.28
CA VAL A 153 5.02 -10.32 -4.89
C VAL A 153 4.27 -11.65 -4.85
N ARG A 154 4.65 -12.52 -3.89
CA ARG A 154 4.14 -13.91 -3.79
C ARG A 154 2.88 -14.10 -2.95
N PHE A 155 2.29 -13.03 -2.42
CA PHE A 155 1.04 -13.09 -1.67
C PHE A 155 -0.19 -13.28 -2.57
N GLY A 156 -0.42 -14.53 -2.97
CA GLY A 156 -1.52 -14.92 -3.85
C GLY A 156 -2.90 -14.98 -3.16
N LYS A 157 -3.86 -15.59 -3.86
CA LYS A 157 -5.28 -15.71 -3.44
C LYS A 157 -5.48 -16.16 -1.98
N PRO A 158 -4.72 -17.15 -1.42
CA PRO A 158 -4.92 -17.55 -0.02
C PRO A 158 -4.71 -16.41 0.99
N TYR A 159 -3.74 -15.52 0.76
CA TYR A 159 -3.50 -14.36 1.63
C TYR A 159 -4.64 -13.34 1.53
N TYR A 160 -5.13 -13.09 0.31
CA TYR A 160 -6.28 -12.22 0.09
C TYR A 160 -7.54 -12.74 0.78
N ASP A 161 -7.90 -14.00 0.51
CA ASP A 161 -9.10 -14.61 1.07
C ASP A 161 -9.04 -14.58 2.60
N GLN A 162 -7.89 -14.95 3.18
CA GLN A 162 -7.72 -14.96 4.62
C GLN A 162 -7.81 -13.55 5.21
N TYR A 163 -7.14 -12.55 4.63
CA TYR A 163 -7.23 -11.18 5.14
C TYR A 163 -8.66 -10.64 5.03
N LEU A 164 -9.35 -10.86 3.90
CA LEU A 164 -10.71 -10.39 3.68
C LEU A 164 -11.74 -11.09 4.57
N SER A 165 -11.45 -12.31 5.05
CA SER A 165 -12.28 -12.99 6.05
C SER A 165 -12.29 -12.27 7.41
N HIS A 166 -11.20 -11.56 7.74
CA HIS A 166 -11.08 -10.78 8.98
C HIS A 166 -11.42 -9.30 8.77
N MET A 167 -11.08 -8.74 7.61
CA MET A 167 -11.30 -7.33 7.27
C MET A 167 -11.93 -7.20 5.88
N PRO A 168 -13.27 -7.21 5.79
CA PRO A 168 -14.00 -7.18 4.53
C PRO A 168 -13.73 -5.92 3.70
N PRO A 169 -14.02 -5.95 2.39
CA PRO A 169 -13.92 -4.77 1.53
C PRO A 169 -14.68 -3.57 2.07
N SER A 170 -14.11 -2.38 1.90
CA SER A 170 -14.78 -1.13 2.19
C SER A 170 -15.90 -0.84 1.19
N GLU A 171 -17.02 -0.34 1.70
CA GLU A 171 -18.08 0.16 0.82
C GLU A 171 -17.61 1.37 -0.02
N PRO A 172 -17.99 1.46 -1.31
CA PRO A 172 -18.74 0.45 -2.08
C PRO A 172 -17.90 -0.80 -2.41
N ALA A 173 -18.37 -1.98 -2.01
CA ALA A 173 -17.59 -3.22 -2.07
C ALA A 173 -17.27 -3.68 -3.51
N GLU A 174 -18.14 -3.35 -4.48
CA GLU A 174 -17.96 -3.65 -5.90
C GLU A 174 -16.74 -2.95 -6.52
N GLN A 175 -16.28 -1.85 -5.92
CA GLN A 175 -15.09 -1.12 -6.38
C GLN A 175 -13.79 -1.63 -5.73
N PHE A 176 -13.84 -2.66 -4.89
CA PHE A 176 -12.66 -3.19 -4.20
C PHE A 176 -11.53 -3.56 -5.16
N ASP A 177 -11.83 -4.32 -6.21
CA ASP A 177 -10.81 -4.79 -7.16
C ASP A 177 -10.12 -3.62 -7.87
N ASP A 178 -10.91 -2.62 -8.28
CA ASP A 178 -10.41 -1.41 -8.94
C ASP A 178 -9.57 -0.54 -8.00
N ARG A 179 -9.98 -0.40 -6.72
CA ARG A 179 -9.18 0.29 -5.71
C ARG A 179 -7.84 -0.41 -5.48
N ASN A 180 -7.82 -1.74 -5.42
CA ASN A 180 -6.57 -2.48 -5.26
C ASN A 180 -5.65 -2.36 -6.48
N ARG A 181 -6.21 -2.37 -7.70
CA ARG A 181 -5.45 -2.05 -8.92
C ARG A 181 -4.86 -0.65 -8.85
N LEU A 182 -5.65 0.35 -8.45
CA LEU A 182 -5.18 1.72 -8.25
C LEU A 182 -4.05 1.79 -7.23
N TYR A 183 -4.19 1.15 -6.07
CA TYR A 183 -3.15 1.14 -5.04
C TYR A 183 -1.87 0.46 -5.53
N SER A 184 -1.98 -0.61 -6.31
CA SER A 184 -0.83 -1.31 -6.88
C SER A 184 0.03 -0.41 -7.77
N ILE A 185 -0.55 0.59 -8.45
CA ILE A 185 0.21 1.52 -9.30
C ILE A 185 1.27 2.28 -8.49
N LYS A 186 0.95 2.72 -7.27
CA LYS A 186 1.94 3.38 -6.39
C LYS A 186 3.13 2.46 -6.10
N PHE A 187 2.86 1.18 -5.84
CA PHE A 187 3.89 0.20 -5.51
C PHE A 187 4.70 -0.20 -6.74
N LYS A 188 4.06 -0.35 -7.92
CA LYS A 188 4.74 -0.57 -9.20
C LYS A 188 5.71 0.58 -9.53
N ILE A 189 5.28 1.84 -9.36
CA ILE A 189 6.18 3.00 -9.56
C ILE A 189 7.36 2.96 -8.58
N ALA A 190 7.10 2.61 -7.32
CA ALA A 190 8.16 2.50 -6.31
C ALA A 190 9.16 1.37 -6.63
N HIS A 191 8.68 0.23 -7.12
CA HIS A 191 9.51 -0.87 -7.60
C HIS A 191 10.41 -0.42 -8.77
N CYS A 192 9.86 0.28 -9.76
CA CYS A 192 10.65 0.85 -10.87
C CYS A 192 11.73 1.84 -10.42
N LEU A 193 11.45 2.64 -9.39
CA LEU A 193 12.42 3.57 -8.82
C LEU A 193 13.57 2.83 -8.14
N GLY A 194 13.28 1.73 -7.45
CA GLY A 194 14.31 0.90 -6.83
C GLY A 194 15.14 0.13 -7.85
N TRP A 195 14.51 -0.38 -8.91
CA TRP A 195 15.09 -1.32 -9.86
C TRP A 195 14.94 -0.76 -11.29
N SER A 196 15.78 0.21 -11.65
CA SER A 196 15.65 1.03 -12.87
C SER A 196 15.60 0.25 -14.18
N ASP A 197 16.23 -0.93 -14.24
CA ASP A 197 16.25 -1.79 -15.43
C ASP A 197 14.85 -2.30 -15.82
N TYR A 198 13.90 -2.29 -14.88
CA TYR A 198 12.52 -2.71 -15.09
C TYR A 198 11.56 -1.55 -15.45
N ALA A 199 12.02 -0.30 -15.45
CA ALA A 199 11.16 0.85 -15.76
C ALA A 199 10.48 0.78 -17.15
N PRO A 200 11.14 0.33 -18.24
CA PRO A 200 10.51 0.28 -19.56
C PRO A 200 9.30 -0.65 -19.65
N SER A 201 9.29 -1.78 -18.93
CA SER A 201 8.18 -2.75 -18.98
C SER A 201 6.94 -2.27 -18.23
N HIS A 202 7.12 -1.46 -17.18
CA HIS A 202 6.02 -0.98 -16.34
C HIS A 202 5.36 0.30 -16.88
N ARG A 203 6.05 1.03 -17.78
CA ARG A 203 5.50 2.18 -18.52
C ARG A 203 4.57 1.79 -19.67
N GLN A 204 4.49 0.50 -20.02
CA GLN A 204 3.73 -0.03 -21.16
C GLN A 204 2.40 -0.70 -20.77
N CYS A 205 1.98 -0.62 -19.50
CA CYS A 205 0.73 -1.21 -19.02
C CYS A 205 -0.44 -0.21 -19.03
#